data_AF-A0A7K0DE17-F1
#
_entry.id   AF-A0A7K0DE17-F1
#
_cell.length_a   1.000
_cell.length_b   1.000
_cell.length_c   1.000
_cell.angle_alpha   90.00
_cell.angle_beta   90.00
_cell.angle_gamma   90.00
#
_symmetry.space_group_name_H-M   'P 1'
#
loop_
_entity.id
_entity.type
_entity.pdbx_description
1 polymer ?
#
loop_
_entity_poly.entity_id
_entity_poly.type
_entity_poly.pdbx_seq_one_letter_code
_entity_poly.pdbx_strand_id
1 'polypeptide(L)'
;MFLRVFAPSFIVAIAALVVALIYGGPQALVAAAVLGVLEVSLSFDNAVVNAGVLQRMSVFWQRMFLTVGILIAVVGMRLLFPLVVVGIGAHLDPIQALNLALHPPAGGAHYFPDGTPSYETLLNQANPKIATFGGMFLLMLFLNFVCQKREITWLTWLERPLAQLGRFAMFPVVVSLIALVLVAGMVVPDGQATVVMVAGVLGIVTYLLVDGLGAQFDTEHAGPSRAVVATGRAAFFGFLYLEVLDASFSFDGVIGAFAITADPIIIALGLGLIGAMFVRSITVYLVRKGTLADYVYLEHGAHWAIGALAVILLWSTGHTIDEVTTGLIGVAIIFLAVLCSWVYTRRHRGQDSHPQGTGRDSEEDDPARAAEPTIAEQTATEQNYEGDDAALHLHGPELRQKVPNPSSANGFGLPREALPNSSAQ
;
A
#
# COMPACT_ATOMS: atom_id res chain seq x y z
N MET A 1 20.64 3.89 -16.69
CA MET A 1 19.35 3.92 -15.98
C MET A 1 19.53 4.10 -14.48
N PHE A 2 20.31 3.25 -13.82
CA PHE A 2 20.65 3.37 -12.38
C PHE A 2 21.07 4.78 -11.96
N LEU A 3 22.11 5.33 -12.60
CA LEU A 3 22.61 6.69 -12.33
C LEU A 3 21.54 7.78 -12.48
N ARG A 4 20.61 7.67 -13.43
CA ARG A 4 19.54 8.67 -13.61
C ARG A 4 18.50 8.65 -12.50
N VAL A 5 18.26 7.47 -11.91
CA VAL A 5 17.28 7.31 -10.82
C VAL A 5 17.90 7.72 -9.49
N PHE A 6 19.13 7.30 -9.21
CA PHE A 6 19.77 7.51 -7.91
C PHE A 6 20.59 8.81 -7.79
N ALA A 7 20.99 9.46 -8.89
CA ALA A 7 21.75 10.72 -8.81
C ALA A 7 21.07 11.80 -7.97
N PRO A 8 19.75 12.05 -8.08
CA PRO A 8 19.07 13.00 -7.19
C PRO A 8 19.20 12.64 -5.71
N SER A 9 19.09 11.35 -5.36
CA SER A 9 19.24 10.89 -3.97
C SER A 9 20.64 11.11 -3.45
N PHE A 10 21.68 10.85 -4.25
CA PHE A 10 23.06 11.15 -3.84
C PHE A 10 23.32 12.65 -3.67
N ILE A 11 22.78 13.49 -4.55
CA ILE A 11 22.91 14.95 -4.43
C ILE A 11 22.23 15.45 -3.14
N VAL A 12 20.99 15.03 -2.90
CA VAL A 12 20.27 15.39 -1.67
C VAL A 12 21.02 14.86 -0.44
N ALA A 13 21.57 13.65 -0.50
CA ALA A 13 22.30 13.10 0.63
C ALA A 13 23.58 13.86 0.95
N ILE A 14 24.38 14.21 -0.06
CA ILE A 14 25.57 15.04 0.13
C ILE A 14 25.17 16.41 0.71
N ALA A 15 24.13 17.04 0.17
CA ALA A 15 23.64 18.32 0.67
C ALA A 15 23.17 18.21 2.14
N ALA A 16 22.39 17.18 2.48
CA ALA A 16 21.90 16.94 3.83
C ALA A 16 23.05 16.70 4.82
N LEU A 17 24.06 15.92 4.43
CA LEU A 17 25.25 15.67 5.27
C LEU A 17 26.10 16.94 5.46
N VAL A 18 26.23 17.79 4.43
CA VAL A 18 26.91 19.08 4.55
C VAL A 18 26.13 20.00 5.50
N VAL A 19 24.80 20.06 5.38
CA VAL A 19 23.95 20.83 6.30
C VAL A 19 24.09 20.30 7.73
N ALA A 20 24.08 18.97 7.93
CA ALA A 20 24.29 18.36 9.24
C ALA A 20 25.66 18.73 9.84
N LEU A 21 26.73 18.70 9.02
CA LEU A 21 28.07 19.08 9.44
C LEU A 21 28.16 20.55 9.87
N ILE A 22 27.51 21.46 9.13
CA ILE A 22 27.48 22.88 9.46
C ILE A 22 26.66 23.14 10.72
N TYR A 23 25.53 22.45 10.86
CA TYR A 23 24.59 22.63 11.96
C TYR A 23 25.12 22.09 13.30
N GLY A 24 25.61 20.86 13.33
CA GLY A 24 25.97 20.16 14.58
C GLY A 24 27.36 19.50 14.55
N GLY A 25 28.22 19.87 13.60
CA GLY A 25 29.59 19.37 13.52
C GLY A 25 29.70 17.90 13.09
N PRO A 26 30.87 17.28 13.30
CA PRO A 26 31.14 15.91 12.88
C PRO A 26 30.18 14.88 13.49
N GLN A 27 29.72 15.07 14.73
CA GLN A 27 28.77 14.15 15.36
C GLN A 27 27.43 14.15 14.62
N ALA A 28 26.90 15.32 14.25
CA ALA A 28 25.65 15.43 13.51
C ALA A 28 25.75 14.83 12.10
N LEU A 29 26.91 14.97 11.43
CA LEU A 29 27.15 14.31 10.15
C LEU A 29 27.08 12.79 10.27
N VAL A 30 27.72 12.21 11.29
CA VAL A 30 27.70 10.76 11.52
C VAL A 30 26.28 10.30 11.87
N ALA A 31 25.60 11.01 12.77
CA ALA A 31 24.22 10.69 13.15
C ALA A 31 23.28 10.72 11.93
N ALA A 32 23.30 11.78 11.11
CA ALA A 32 22.50 11.88 9.90
C ALA A 32 22.82 10.78 8.89
N ALA A 33 24.10 10.40 8.73
CA ALA A 33 24.50 9.31 7.84
C ALA A 33 23.99 7.95 8.33
N VAL A 34 24.15 7.65 9.63
CA VAL A 34 23.68 6.39 10.23
C VAL A 34 22.15 6.31 10.13
N LEU A 35 21.44 7.39 10.45
CA LEU A 35 19.98 7.46 10.28
C LEU A 35 19.56 7.25 8.82
N GLY A 36 20.26 7.88 7.87
CA GLY A 36 19.98 7.66 6.45
C GLY A 36 20.14 6.20 6.02
N VAL A 37 21.17 5.51 6.50
CA VAL A 37 21.36 4.07 6.25
C VAL A 37 20.28 3.25 6.93
N LEU A 38 19.99 3.55 8.21
CA LEU A 38 18.95 2.88 9.00
C LEU A 38 17.61 2.95 8.28
N GLU A 39 17.19 4.13 7.81
CA GLU A 39 15.94 4.30 7.08
C GLU A 39 15.91 3.47 5.79
N VAL A 40 16.98 3.48 4.99
CA VAL A 40 17.01 2.72 3.74
C VAL A 40 16.92 1.21 4.01
N SER A 41 17.53 0.74 5.10
CA SER A 41 17.46 -0.65 5.52
C SER A 41 16.07 -1.04 6.04
N LEU A 42 15.49 -0.23 6.94
CA LEU A 42 14.16 -0.47 7.54
C LEU A 42 13.00 -0.29 6.55
N SER A 43 13.18 0.54 5.52
CA SER A 43 12.13 0.86 4.55
C SER A 43 12.29 0.23 3.17
N PHE A 44 13.15 -0.78 3.06
CA PHE A 44 13.37 -1.46 1.78
C PHE A 44 12.16 -2.29 1.33
N ASP A 45 11.59 -3.10 2.22
CA ASP A 45 10.35 -3.83 2.00
C ASP A 45 9.20 -2.86 1.68
N ASN A 46 9.11 -1.73 2.35
CA ASN A 46 8.13 -0.67 2.06
C ASN A 46 8.26 -0.17 0.62
N ALA A 47 9.48 0.05 0.13
CA ALA A 47 9.72 0.42 -1.25
C ALA A 47 9.22 -0.63 -2.25
N VAL A 48 9.33 -1.92 -1.91
CA VAL A 48 8.84 -3.04 -2.73
C VAL A 48 7.31 -3.07 -2.77
N VAL A 49 6.65 -2.92 -1.62
CA VAL A 49 5.18 -2.88 -1.52
C VAL A 49 4.63 -1.69 -2.29
N ASN A 50 5.23 -0.52 -2.09
CA ASN A 50 4.84 0.71 -2.78
C ASN A 50 5.02 0.57 -4.29
N ALA A 51 6.13 -0.02 -4.74
CA ALA A 51 6.33 -0.30 -6.15
C ALA A 51 5.25 -1.23 -6.71
N GLY A 52 4.85 -2.24 -5.93
CA GLY A 52 3.79 -3.19 -6.22
C GLY A 52 2.43 -2.56 -6.52
N VAL A 53 2.06 -1.53 -5.75
CA VAL A 53 0.82 -0.76 -5.96
C VAL A 53 0.99 0.26 -7.08
N LEU A 54 2.10 0.98 -7.10
CA LEU A 54 2.35 2.10 -8.01
C LEU A 54 2.39 1.69 -9.49
N GLN A 55 2.87 0.48 -9.78
CA GLN A 55 2.88 -0.09 -11.13
C GLN A 55 1.46 -0.31 -11.71
N ARG A 56 0.42 -0.40 -10.86
CA ARG A 56 -0.98 -0.53 -11.28
C ARG A 56 -1.69 0.82 -11.48
N MET A 57 -0.99 1.93 -11.23
CA MET A 57 -1.54 3.29 -11.27
C MET A 57 -1.06 4.06 -12.51
N SER A 58 -1.85 5.06 -12.92
CA SER A 58 -1.51 5.90 -14.07
C SER A 58 -0.24 6.73 -13.84
N VAL A 59 0.46 7.08 -14.93
CA VAL A 59 1.70 7.87 -14.88
C VAL A 59 1.54 9.17 -14.09
N PHE A 60 0.35 9.76 -14.11
CA PHE A 60 0.02 10.93 -13.29
C PHE A 60 0.14 10.62 -11.79
N TRP A 61 -0.49 9.55 -11.33
CA TRP A 61 -0.45 9.13 -9.92
C TRP A 61 0.92 8.61 -9.50
N GLN A 62 1.63 7.96 -10.41
CA GLN A 62 3.04 7.63 -10.20
C GLN A 62 3.85 8.90 -9.93
N ARG A 63 3.66 9.96 -10.73
CA ARG A 63 4.34 11.23 -10.52
C ARG A 63 3.90 11.90 -9.20
N MET A 64 2.61 11.86 -8.88
CA MET A 64 2.05 12.43 -7.65
C MET A 64 2.67 11.82 -6.39
N PHE A 65 2.72 10.49 -6.31
CA PHE A 65 3.38 9.77 -5.22
C PHE A 65 4.87 10.14 -5.13
N LEU A 66 5.55 10.19 -6.28
CA LEU A 66 6.97 10.53 -6.37
C LEU A 66 7.29 12.02 -6.20
N THR A 67 6.30 12.88 -5.95
CA THR A 67 6.51 14.30 -5.67
C THR A 67 5.84 14.71 -4.36
N VAL A 68 4.51 14.61 -4.29
CA VAL A 68 3.72 15.00 -3.13
C VAL A 68 3.79 13.93 -2.05
N GLY A 69 3.74 12.65 -2.43
CA GLY A 69 3.83 11.57 -1.45
C GLY A 69 5.14 11.59 -0.67
N ILE A 70 6.28 11.84 -1.32
CA ILE A 70 7.55 12.02 -0.60
C ILE A 70 7.52 13.23 0.33
N LEU A 71 6.91 14.34 -0.10
CA LEU A 71 6.80 15.52 0.77
C LEU A 71 5.98 15.17 2.02
N ILE A 72 4.90 14.41 1.87
CA ILE A 72 4.09 13.90 2.97
C ILE A 72 4.91 12.91 3.81
N ALA A 73 5.63 11.96 3.23
CA ALA A 73 6.45 11.00 3.96
C ALA A 73 7.58 11.69 4.74
N VAL A 74 8.23 12.70 4.16
CA VAL A 74 9.37 13.41 4.78
C VAL A 74 8.90 14.42 5.81
N VAL A 75 7.99 15.31 5.46
CA VAL A 75 7.56 16.40 6.35
C VAL A 75 6.34 15.99 7.15
N GLY A 76 5.34 15.42 6.49
CA GLY A 76 4.12 14.95 7.13
C GLY A 76 4.40 13.88 8.17
N MET A 77 4.98 12.75 7.77
CA MET A 77 5.07 11.59 8.65
C MET A 77 6.22 11.61 9.65
N ARG A 78 7.33 12.31 9.35
CA ARG A 78 8.51 12.34 10.24
C ARG A 78 8.62 13.61 11.10
N LEU A 79 8.07 14.74 10.66
CA LEU A 79 8.11 15.99 11.43
C LEU A 79 6.74 16.34 12.01
N LEU A 80 5.72 16.45 11.15
CA LEU A 80 4.40 16.93 11.56
C LEU A 80 3.64 15.87 12.39
N PHE A 81 3.67 14.61 11.98
CA PHE A 81 2.89 13.55 12.62
C PHE A 81 3.34 13.29 14.07
N PRO A 82 4.64 13.11 14.38
CA PRO A 82 5.07 12.98 15.77
C PRO A 82 4.72 14.21 16.61
N LEU A 83 4.82 15.41 16.03
CA LEU A 83 4.46 16.66 16.70
C LEU A 83 2.97 16.72 17.03
N VAL A 84 2.10 16.33 16.10
CA VAL A 84 0.64 16.26 16.30
C VAL A 84 0.29 15.21 17.35
N VAL A 85 0.95 14.05 17.31
CA VAL A 85 0.77 12.98 18.30
C VAL A 85 1.09 13.48 19.71
N VAL A 86 2.25 14.11 19.89
CA VAL A 86 2.67 14.64 21.21
C VAL A 86 1.76 15.78 21.64
N GLY A 87 1.41 16.70 20.74
CA GLY A 87 0.51 17.81 21.04
C GLY A 87 -0.87 17.34 21.54
N ILE A 88 -1.49 16.38 20.83
CA ILE A 88 -2.78 15.81 21.24
C ILE A 88 -2.63 14.94 22.48
N GLY A 89 -1.62 14.06 22.51
CA GLY A 89 -1.42 13.08 23.57
C GLY A 89 -1.07 13.67 24.92
N ALA A 90 -0.30 14.77 24.93
CA ALA A 90 0.12 15.49 26.13
C ALA A 90 -0.68 16.77 26.38
N HIS A 91 -1.71 17.05 25.56
CA HIS A 91 -2.51 18.28 25.62
C HIS A 91 -1.67 19.57 25.59
N LEU A 92 -0.61 19.57 24.75
CA LEU A 92 0.27 20.70 24.54
C LEU A 92 -0.15 21.50 23.32
N ASP A 93 -0.01 22.83 23.39
CA ASP A 93 -0.16 23.67 22.21
C ASP A 93 0.91 23.31 21.15
N PRO A 94 0.62 23.44 19.85
CA PRO A 94 1.56 23.08 18.78
C PRO A 94 2.94 23.75 18.91
N ILE A 95 2.96 25.01 19.36
CA ILE A 95 4.20 25.78 19.57
C ILE A 95 4.98 25.21 20.76
N GLN A 96 4.30 24.79 21.83
CA GLN A 96 4.94 24.19 22.99
C GLN A 96 5.54 22.83 22.66
N ALA A 97 4.81 21.99 21.93
CA ALA A 97 5.30 20.69 21.46
C ALA A 97 6.53 20.86 20.54
N LEU A 98 6.53 21.89 19.68
CA LEU A 98 7.67 22.18 18.80
C LEU A 98 8.86 22.68 19.62
N ASN A 99 8.63 23.55 20.60
CA ASN A 99 9.67 24.06 21.49
C ASN A 99 10.31 22.92 22.30
N LEU A 100 9.51 21.95 22.77
CA LEU A 100 9.97 20.76 23.47
C LEU A 100 10.82 19.86 22.57
N ALA A 101 10.43 19.71 21.30
CA ALA A 101 11.18 18.93 20.32
C ALA A 101 12.53 19.58 19.97
N LEU A 102 12.57 20.91 19.80
CA LEU A 102 13.78 21.64 19.40
C LEU A 102 14.79 21.81 20.53
N HIS A 103 14.37 21.66 21.78
CA HIS A 103 15.23 21.84 22.95
C HIS A 103 15.24 20.56 23.81
N PRO A 104 15.80 19.45 23.30
CA PRO A 104 15.90 18.22 24.08
C PRO A 104 16.81 18.43 25.31
N PRO A 105 16.55 17.71 26.40
CA PRO A 105 17.37 17.81 27.61
C PRO A 105 18.80 17.33 27.38
N ALA A 106 19.75 17.92 28.12
CA ALA A 106 21.16 17.62 27.98
C ALA A 106 21.46 16.12 28.25
N GLY A 107 22.27 15.51 27.39
CA GLY A 107 22.67 14.11 27.54
C GLY A 107 21.57 13.08 27.21
N GLY A 108 20.46 13.48 26.59
CA GLY A 108 19.38 12.56 26.21
C GLY A 108 18.56 12.07 27.41
N ALA A 109 18.43 12.88 28.46
CA ALA A 109 17.63 12.52 29.62
C ALA A 109 16.13 12.41 29.24
N HIS A 110 15.40 11.49 29.87
CA HIS A 110 13.96 11.37 29.63
C HIS A 110 13.13 12.51 30.25
N TYR A 111 13.70 13.22 31.22
CA TYR A 111 13.04 14.32 31.93
C TYR A 111 13.98 15.51 32.04
N PHE A 112 13.41 16.71 32.03
CA PHE A 112 14.12 17.93 32.36
C PHE A 112 14.37 18.03 33.88
N PRO A 113 15.31 18.87 34.33
CA PRO A 113 15.59 19.07 35.76
C PRO A 113 14.40 19.54 36.59
N ASP A 114 13.39 20.15 35.95
CA ASP A 114 12.14 20.59 36.58
C ASP A 114 11.08 19.47 36.70
N GLY A 115 11.39 18.26 36.22
CA GLY A 115 10.51 17.10 36.25
C GLY A 115 9.55 17.00 35.05
N THR A 116 9.62 17.92 34.08
CA THR A 116 8.80 17.82 32.86
C THR A 116 9.32 16.71 31.94
N PRO A 117 8.44 15.94 31.28
CA PRO A 117 8.86 14.87 30.37
C PRO A 117 9.45 15.45 29.08
N SER A 118 10.48 14.80 28.56
CA SER A 118 11.06 15.12 27.25
C SER A 118 10.07 14.82 26.11
N TYR A 119 10.33 15.42 24.95
CA TYR A 119 9.55 15.14 23.73
C TYR A 119 9.57 13.65 23.38
N GLU A 120 10.74 13.01 23.46
CA GLU A 120 10.92 11.58 23.24
C GLU A 120 10.08 10.75 24.21
N THR A 121 10.06 11.11 25.49
CA THR A 121 9.26 10.39 26.51
C THR A 121 7.77 10.49 26.23
N LEU A 122 7.27 11.66 25.85
CA LEU A 122 5.86 11.83 25.47
C LEU A 122 5.51 11.04 24.21
N LEU A 123 6.42 10.99 23.24
CA LEU A 123 6.22 10.21 22.01
C LEU A 123 6.22 8.70 22.30
N ASN A 124 7.13 8.22 23.15
CA ASN A 124 7.19 6.83 23.60
C ASN A 124 5.94 6.43 24.39
N GLN A 125 5.37 7.33 25.18
CA GLN A 125 4.08 7.08 25.84
C GLN A 125 2.89 6.97 24.87
N ALA A 126 2.99 7.61 23.70
CA ALA A 126 1.99 7.48 22.64
C ALA A 126 2.21 6.23 21.77
N ASN A 127 3.40 5.60 21.82
CA ASN A 127 3.79 4.49 20.97
C ASN A 127 2.78 3.32 20.97
N PRO A 128 2.29 2.79 22.10
CA PRO A 128 1.36 1.65 22.08
C PRO A 128 0.09 1.91 21.25
N LYS A 129 -0.41 3.16 21.25
CA LYS A 129 -1.60 3.55 20.49
C LYS A 129 -1.32 3.50 18.99
N ILE A 130 -0.19 4.06 18.57
CA ILE A 130 0.18 4.16 17.15
C ILE A 130 0.64 2.81 16.61
N ALA A 131 1.44 2.07 17.37
CA ALA A 131 1.87 0.72 17.04
C ALA A 131 0.67 -0.22 16.88
N THR A 132 -0.36 -0.10 17.72
CA THR A 132 -1.59 -0.90 17.52
C THR A 132 -2.37 -0.44 16.30
N PHE A 133 -2.55 0.87 16.09
CA PHE A 133 -3.24 1.39 14.91
C PHE A 133 -2.58 0.90 13.61
N GLY A 134 -1.27 1.11 13.47
CA GLY A 134 -0.49 0.69 12.32
C GLY A 134 -0.39 -0.83 12.22
N GLY A 135 -0.13 -1.53 13.32
CA GLY A 135 -0.05 -2.98 13.38
C GLY A 135 -1.34 -3.67 12.94
N MET A 136 -2.50 -3.16 13.37
CA MET A 136 -3.80 -3.70 12.91
C MET A 136 -4.09 -3.37 11.45
N PHE A 137 -3.71 -2.19 10.96
CA PHE A 137 -3.81 -1.83 9.55
C PHE A 137 -2.96 -2.75 8.66
N LEU A 138 -1.69 -2.95 9.03
CA LEU A 138 -0.76 -3.84 8.33
C LEU A 138 -1.17 -5.32 8.43
N LEU A 139 -1.73 -5.74 9.57
CA LEU A 139 -2.26 -7.10 9.74
C LEU A 139 -3.43 -7.35 8.78
N MET A 140 -4.35 -6.39 8.66
CA MET A 140 -5.46 -6.47 7.71
C MET A 140 -4.96 -6.59 6.26
N LEU A 141 -3.96 -5.78 5.90
CA LEU A 141 -3.31 -5.84 4.59
C LEU A 141 -2.71 -7.23 4.33
N PHE A 142 -1.93 -7.73 5.28
CA PHE A 142 -1.31 -9.04 5.18
C PHE A 142 -2.35 -10.17 5.06
N LEU A 143 -3.37 -10.16 5.92
CA LEU A 143 -4.40 -11.20 5.91
C LEU A 143 -5.23 -11.15 4.63
N ASN A 144 -5.57 -9.97 4.10
CA ASN A 144 -6.25 -9.85 2.81
C ASN A 144 -5.38 -10.45 1.69
N PHE A 145 -4.07 -10.14 1.70
CA PHE A 145 -3.13 -10.74 0.75
C PHE A 145 -3.08 -12.27 0.88
N VAL A 146 -2.77 -12.82 2.05
CA VAL A 146 -2.53 -14.28 2.18
C VAL A 146 -3.81 -15.10 2.00
N CYS A 147 -4.98 -14.52 2.28
CA CYS A 147 -6.27 -15.17 2.09
C CYS A 147 -6.76 -15.15 0.63
N GLN A 148 -6.11 -14.39 -0.26
CA GLN A 148 -6.49 -14.35 -1.67
C GLN A 148 -5.94 -15.56 -2.43
N LYS A 149 -6.75 -16.15 -3.33
CA LYS A 149 -6.27 -17.18 -4.25
C LYS A 149 -5.35 -16.58 -5.30
N ARG A 150 -4.16 -17.18 -5.47
CA ARG A 150 -3.13 -16.76 -6.43
C ARG A 150 -2.61 -17.97 -7.19
N GLU A 151 -2.13 -17.74 -8.41
CA GLU A 151 -1.53 -18.79 -9.25
C GLU A 151 -0.14 -19.20 -8.76
N ILE A 152 0.63 -18.21 -8.30
CA ILE A 152 1.95 -18.39 -7.73
C ILE A 152 1.82 -18.29 -6.20
N THR A 153 2.43 -19.24 -5.48
CA THR A 153 2.54 -19.22 -4.03
C THR A 153 3.99 -19.43 -3.62
N TRP A 154 4.48 -18.67 -2.64
CA TRP A 154 5.86 -18.81 -2.15
C TRP A 154 5.93 -19.86 -1.03
N LEU A 155 5.20 -19.64 0.07
CA LEU A 155 5.03 -20.64 1.14
C LEU A 155 3.79 -21.50 0.88
N THR A 156 3.84 -22.36 -0.14
CA THR A 156 2.69 -23.16 -0.61
C THR A 156 1.97 -23.94 0.50
N TRP A 157 2.68 -24.42 1.51
CA TRP A 157 2.12 -25.17 2.64
C TRP A 157 1.26 -24.31 3.58
N LEU A 158 1.51 -23.01 3.64
CA LEU A 158 0.83 -22.06 4.50
C LEU A 158 -0.16 -21.17 3.72
N GLU A 159 0.22 -20.71 2.53
CA GLU A 159 -0.62 -19.86 1.68
C GLU A 159 -1.86 -20.59 1.13
N ARG A 160 -1.75 -21.87 0.75
CA ARG A 160 -2.89 -22.64 0.22
C ARG A 160 -4.03 -22.84 1.24
N PRO A 161 -3.78 -23.30 2.49
CA PRO A 161 -4.85 -23.43 3.47
C PRO A 161 -5.45 -22.06 3.85
N LEU A 162 -4.62 -21.02 3.98
CA LEU A 162 -5.13 -19.67 4.26
C LEU A 162 -5.98 -19.11 3.10
N ALA A 163 -5.59 -19.35 1.85
CA ALA A 163 -6.38 -18.97 0.67
C ALA A 163 -7.72 -19.75 0.56
N GLN A 164 -7.82 -20.94 1.16
CA GLN A 164 -9.09 -21.65 1.28
C GLN A 164 -10.00 -21.02 2.36
N LEU A 165 -9.43 -20.58 3.48
CA LEU A 165 -10.14 -19.87 4.55
C LEU A 165 -10.63 -18.48 4.08
N GLY A 166 -9.90 -17.85 3.16
CA GLY A 166 -10.29 -16.60 2.49
C GLY A 166 -11.55 -16.68 1.62
N ARG A 167 -12.17 -17.86 1.45
CA ARG A 167 -13.51 -17.98 0.85
C ARG A 167 -14.56 -17.18 1.62
N PHE A 168 -14.36 -16.96 2.93
CA PHE A 168 -15.21 -16.11 3.73
C PHE A 168 -14.64 -14.70 3.72
N ALA A 169 -15.31 -13.76 3.03
CA ALA A 169 -14.85 -12.38 2.89
C ALA A 169 -14.55 -11.68 4.23
N MET A 170 -15.24 -12.08 5.31
CA MET A 170 -15.05 -11.52 6.66
C MET A 170 -13.92 -12.17 7.45
N PHE A 171 -13.27 -13.23 6.95
CA PHE A 171 -12.24 -13.97 7.69
C PHE A 171 -11.06 -13.09 8.14
N PRO A 172 -10.44 -12.25 7.27
CA PRO A 172 -9.39 -11.33 7.70
C PRO A 172 -9.80 -10.39 8.83
N VAL A 173 -11.04 -9.88 8.78
CA VAL A 173 -11.59 -8.97 9.81
C VAL A 173 -11.76 -9.70 11.14
N VAL A 174 -12.33 -10.91 11.11
CA VAL A 174 -12.55 -11.71 12.33
C VAL A 174 -11.22 -12.07 13.00
N VAL A 175 -10.24 -12.53 12.22
CA VAL A 175 -8.90 -12.86 12.75
C VAL A 175 -8.23 -11.61 13.33
N SER A 176 -8.36 -10.46 12.67
CA SER A 176 -7.82 -9.19 13.17
C SER A 176 -8.48 -8.76 14.49
N LEU A 177 -9.80 -8.88 14.60
CA LEU A 177 -10.51 -8.54 15.85
C LEU A 177 -10.12 -9.48 16.99
N ILE A 178 -9.95 -10.78 16.73
CA ILE A 178 -9.46 -11.74 17.72
C ILE A 178 -8.02 -11.38 18.14
N ALA A 179 -7.14 -11.10 17.18
CA ALA A 179 -5.77 -10.68 17.46
C ALA A 179 -5.75 -9.40 18.32
N LEU A 180 -6.60 -8.42 18.01
CA LEU A 180 -6.72 -7.18 18.80
C LEU A 180 -7.15 -7.44 20.24
N VAL A 181 -8.13 -8.33 20.45
CA VAL A 181 -8.57 -8.71 21.80
C VAL A 181 -7.44 -9.41 22.56
N LEU A 182 -6.68 -10.30 21.91
CA LEU A 182 -5.53 -10.97 22.52
C LEU A 182 -4.41 -9.99 22.88
N VAL A 183 -4.07 -9.07 21.97
CA VAL A 183 -3.06 -8.04 22.21
C VAL A 183 -3.49 -7.16 23.39
N ALA A 184 -4.72 -6.65 23.38
CA ALA A 184 -5.25 -5.80 24.45
C ALA A 184 -5.33 -6.51 25.81
N GLY A 185 -5.58 -7.83 25.82
CA GLY A 185 -5.75 -8.61 27.04
C GLY A 185 -4.48 -9.28 27.58
N MET A 186 -3.47 -9.53 26.75
CA MET A 186 -2.29 -10.32 27.12
C MET A 186 -0.96 -9.58 26.95
N VAL A 187 -0.89 -8.57 26.07
CA VAL A 187 0.37 -7.88 25.73
C VAL A 187 0.41 -6.50 26.37
N VAL A 188 -0.70 -5.75 26.30
CA VAL A 188 -0.75 -4.36 26.75
C VAL A 188 -0.67 -4.25 28.29
N PRO A 189 0.14 -3.34 28.84
CA PRO A 189 0.19 -3.08 30.27
C PRO A 189 -1.16 -2.62 30.85
N ASP A 190 -1.38 -2.91 32.14
CA ASP A 190 -2.63 -2.59 32.84
C ASP A 190 -3.04 -1.11 32.69
N GLY A 191 -4.31 -0.88 32.36
CA GLY A 191 -4.90 0.45 32.24
C GLY A 191 -4.84 1.11 30.85
N GLN A 192 -4.14 0.52 29.86
CA GLN A 192 -4.09 1.05 28.49
C GLN A 192 -4.94 0.27 27.47
N ALA A 193 -5.48 -0.89 27.86
CA ALA A 193 -6.22 -1.80 26.98
C ALA A 193 -7.36 -1.11 26.22
N THR A 194 -8.17 -0.26 26.86
CA THR A 194 -9.27 0.45 26.21
C THR A 194 -8.79 1.36 25.08
N VAL A 195 -7.72 2.12 25.31
CA VAL A 195 -7.19 3.05 24.31
C VAL A 195 -6.55 2.30 23.15
N VAL A 196 -5.86 1.19 23.46
CA VAL A 196 -5.28 0.29 22.45
C VAL A 196 -6.37 -0.35 21.60
N MET A 197 -7.47 -0.83 22.20
CA MET A 197 -8.60 -1.37 21.45
C MET A 197 -9.21 -0.33 20.51
N VAL A 198 -9.41 0.91 20.96
CA VAL A 198 -9.93 1.99 20.11
C VAL A 198 -8.97 2.25 18.94
N ALA A 199 -7.66 2.36 19.21
CA ALA A 199 -6.67 2.58 18.17
C ALA A 199 -6.61 1.44 17.16
N GLY A 200 -6.64 0.18 17.62
CA GLY A 200 -6.66 -1.00 16.75
C GLY A 200 -7.91 -1.10 15.88
N VAL A 201 -9.09 -0.79 16.44
CA VAL A 201 -10.34 -0.71 15.66
C VAL A 201 -10.24 0.38 14.61
N LEU A 202 -9.71 1.57 14.95
CA LEU A 202 -9.48 2.64 13.98
C LEU A 202 -8.51 2.21 12.87
N GLY A 203 -7.49 1.42 13.18
CA GLY A 203 -6.59 0.82 12.18
C GLY A 203 -7.34 -0.08 11.20
N ILE A 204 -8.16 -1.01 11.70
CA ILE A 204 -9.02 -1.89 10.87
C ILE A 204 -10.00 -1.06 10.03
N VAL A 205 -10.67 -0.08 10.63
CA VAL A 205 -11.63 0.79 9.92
C VAL A 205 -10.92 1.57 8.81
N THR A 206 -9.75 2.12 9.09
CA THR A 206 -8.95 2.85 8.09
C THR A 206 -8.60 1.94 6.91
N TYR A 207 -8.15 0.71 7.18
CA TYR A 207 -7.92 -0.28 6.14
C TYR A 207 -9.17 -0.51 5.30
N LEU A 208 -10.31 -0.82 5.94
CA LEU A 208 -11.55 -1.14 5.23
C LEU A 208 -12.09 0.05 4.42
N LEU A 209 -11.93 1.28 4.90
CA LEU A 209 -12.31 2.48 4.17
C LEU A 209 -11.45 2.66 2.92
N VAL A 210 -10.13 2.54 3.06
CA VAL A 210 -9.20 2.75 1.94
C VAL A 210 -9.31 1.63 0.90
N ASP A 211 -9.38 0.38 1.34
CA ASP A 211 -9.51 -0.81 0.49
C ASP A 211 -10.91 -0.91 -0.15
N GLY A 212 -11.96 -0.78 0.67
CA GLY A 212 -13.35 -0.91 0.24
C GLY A 212 -13.81 0.20 -0.70
N LEU A 213 -13.32 1.43 -0.53
CA LEU A 213 -13.60 2.51 -1.47
C LEU A 213 -12.85 2.31 -2.79
N GLY A 214 -11.65 1.71 -2.79
CA GLY A 214 -10.94 1.36 -4.03
C GLY A 214 -11.70 0.36 -4.91
N ALA A 215 -12.24 -0.69 -4.30
CA ALA A 215 -12.91 -1.79 -5.00
C ALA A 215 -14.21 -1.37 -5.73
N GLN A 216 -14.97 -0.41 -5.20
CA GLN A 216 -16.21 0.04 -5.84
C GLN A 216 -15.98 0.83 -7.14
N PHE A 217 -14.81 1.45 -7.31
CA PHE A 217 -14.50 2.27 -8.48
C PHE A 217 -13.79 1.50 -9.60
N ASP A 218 -13.18 0.34 -9.31
CA ASP A 218 -12.60 -0.55 -10.33
C ASP A 218 -13.70 -1.24 -11.17
N THR A 219 -14.91 -1.42 -10.62
CA THR A 219 -16.05 -2.01 -11.32
C THR A 219 -16.67 -1.12 -12.40
N GLU A 220 -16.44 0.20 -12.41
CA GLU A 220 -17.07 1.12 -13.37
C GLU A 220 -16.31 1.24 -14.71
N HIS A 221 -15.08 0.72 -14.83
CA HIS A 221 -14.22 0.95 -16.02
C HIS A 221 -13.85 -0.33 -16.80
N ALA A 222 -14.57 -1.44 -16.61
CA ALA A 222 -14.29 -2.71 -17.28
C ALA A 222 -14.77 -2.72 -18.75
N GLY A 223 -14.04 -2.02 -19.62
CA GLY A 223 -14.07 -2.23 -21.07
C GLY A 223 -13.07 -3.34 -21.48
N PRO A 224 -13.36 -4.15 -22.52
CA PRO A 224 -12.56 -5.31 -22.86
C PRO A 224 -11.34 -4.93 -23.71
N SER A 225 -10.28 -4.35 -23.10
CA SER A 225 -8.89 -4.47 -23.59
C SER A 225 -7.89 -3.67 -22.76
N ARG A 226 -6.76 -4.33 -22.46
CA ARG A 226 -5.56 -3.88 -21.74
C ARG A 226 -5.76 -3.61 -20.25
N ALA A 227 -4.78 -4.09 -19.46
CA ALA A 227 -4.63 -3.88 -18.03
C ALA A 227 -5.15 -2.49 -17.64
N VAL A 228 -6.33 -2.46 -16.99
CA VAL A 228 -7.02 -1.23 -16.63
C VAL A 228 -6.14 -0.55 -15.59
N VAL A 229 -5.35 0.41 -16.06
CA VAL A 229 -4.53 1.23 -15.17
C VAL A 229 -5.49 2.09 -14.36
N ALA A 230 -5.39 2.01 -13.03
CA ALA A 230 -6.28 2.77 -12.16
C ALA A 230 -6.13 4.27 -12.46
N THR A 231 -7.26 4.95 -12.69
CA THR A 231 -7.35 6.40 -12.95
C THR A 231 -8.43 7.02 -12.07
N GLY A 232 -8.49 8.35 -12.03
CA GLY A 232 -9.52 9.08 -11.28
C GLY A 232 -9.54 8.75 -9.78
N ARG A 233 -10.71 8.35 -9.27
CA ARG A 233 -10.96 8.09 -7.84
C ARG A 233 -10.29 6.83 -7.33
N ALA A 234 -10.25 5.75 -8.13
CA ALA A 234 -9.59 4.50 -7.75
C ALA A 234 -8.10 4.72 -7.45
N ALA A 235 -7.43 5.49 -8.31
CA ALA A 235 -6.03 5.83 -8.09
C ALA A 235 -5.81 6.92 -7.01
N PHE A 236 -6.80 7.74 -6.69
CA PHE A 236 -6.73 8.59 -5.50
C PHE A 236 -6.77 7.75 -4.21
N PHE A 237 -7.64 6.75 -4.10
CA PHE A 237 -7.66 5.84 -2.96
C PHE A 237 -6.40 4.96 -2.89
N GLY A 238 -5.88 4.51 -4.04
CA GLY A 238 -4.58 3.86 -4.11
C GLY A 238 -3.42 4.76 -3.67
N PHE A 239 -3.51 6.07 -3.92
CA PHE A 239 -2.55 7.04 -3.39
C PHE A 239 -2.71 7.20 -1.87
N LEU A 240 -3.93 7.38 -1.34
CA LEU A 240 -4.14 7.40 0.11
C LEU A 240 -3.67 6.12 0.80
N TYR A 241 -3.88 4.97 0.16
CA TYR A 241 -3.38 3.68 0.61
C TYR A 241 -1.86 3.68 0.76
N LEU A 242 -1.14 4.19 -0.24
CA LEU A 242 0.31 4.34 -0.20
C LEU A 242 0.77 5.28 0.93
N GLU A 243 0.08 6.41 1.13
CA GLU A 243 0.45 7.35 2.20
C GLU A 243 0.19 6.78 3.60
N VAL A 244 -0.90 6.02 3.79
CA VAL A 244 -1.18 5.35 5.09
C VAL A 244 -0.21 4.19 5.34
N LEU A 245 0.21 3.48 4.29
CA LEU A 245 1.30 2.51 4.40
C LEU A 245 2.59 3.16 4.85
N ASP A 246 3.04 4.20 4.14
CA ASP A 246 4.23 4.96 4.49
C ASP A 246 4.15 5.51 5.91
N ALA A 247 2.96 5.97 6.32
CA ALA A 247 2.73 6.42 7.68
C ALA A 247 2.97 5.32 8.72
N SER A 248 2.36 4.15 8.50
CA SER A 248 2.44 3.00 9.40
C SER A 248 3.88 2.51 9.55
N PHE A 249 4.63 2.47 8.45
CA PHE A 249 6.02 2.04 8.46
C PHE A 249 6.99 3.09 9.01
N SER A 250 6.73 4.38 8.75
CA SER A 250 7.64 5.45 9.19
C SER A 250 7.70 5.60 10.71
N PHE A 251 6.66 5.17 11.43
CA PHE A 251 6.58 5.35 12.87
C PHE A 251 7.67 4.58 13.61
N ASP A 252 7.94 3.34 13.20
CA ASP A 252 9.01 2.51 13.78
C ASP A 252 10.38 3.14 13.55
N GLY A 253 10.62 3.65 12.33
CA GLY A 253 11.85 4.39 12.00
C GLY A 253 12.06 5.65 12.83
N VAL A 254 10.99 6.42 13.10
CA VAL A 254 11.06 7.63 13.94
C VAL A 254 11.40 7.29 15.39
N ILE A 255 10.83 6.22 15.95
CA ILE A 255 11.13 5.77 17.31
C ILE A 255 12.58 5.29 17.41
N GLY A 256 13.03 4.47 16.45
CA GLY A 256 14.42 4.03 16.37
C GLY A 256 15.44 5.17 16.17
N ALA A 257 15.00 6.31 15.63
CA ALA A 257 15.84 7.50 15.48
C ALA A 257 16.34 8.04 16.83
N PHE A 258 15.50 7.97 17.86
CA PHE A 258 15.81 8.49 19.20
C PHE A 258 16.94 7.71 19.89
N ALA A 259 17.16 6.44 19.50
CA ALA A 259 18.33 5.68 19.95
C ALA A 259 19.66 6.28 19.46
N ILE A 260 19.64 7.08 18.38
CA ILE A 260 20.82 7.74 17.81
C ILE A 260 20.88 9.21 18.22
N THR A 261 19.76 9.94 18.13
CA THR A 261 19.72 11.36 18.45
C THR A 261 18.31 11.81 18.81
N ALA A 262 18.20 12.73 19.77
CA ALA A 262 16.94 13.41 20.10
C ALA A 262 16.72 14.71 19.31
N ASP A 263 17.66 15.10 18.43
CA ASP A 263 17.54 16.33 17.65
C ASP A 263 16.63 16.11 16.42
N PRO A 264 15.44 16.74 16.37
CA PRO A 264 14.49 16.53 15.28
C PRO A 264 15.01 17.01 13.93
N ILE A 265 15.97 17.96 13.89
CA ILE A 265 16.59 18.43 12.65
C ILE A 265 17.50 17.34 12.08
N ILE A 266 18.31 16.69 12.93
CA ILE A 266 19.18 15.59 12.51
C ILE A 266 18.34 14.39 12.06
N ILE A 267 17.25 14.08 12.77
CA ILE A 267 16.27 13.05 12.38
C ILE A 267 15.66 13.37 11.01
N ALA A 268 15.22 14.62 10.78
CA ALA A 268 14.64 15.05 9.52
C ALA A 268 15.65 15.01 8.35
N LEU A 269 16.93 15.32 8.60
CA LEU A 269 18.00 15.21 7.60
C LEU A 269 18.29 13.74 7.25
N GLY A 270 18.45 12.88 8.26
CA GLY A 270 18.78 11.47 8.11
C GLY A 270 17.62 10.63 7.58
N LEU A 271 16.59 10.41 8.39
CA LEU A 271 15.45 9.58 8.02
C LEU A 271 14.61 10.24 6.90
N GLY A 272 14.36 11.54 7.03
CA GLY A 272 13.52 12.27 6.08
C GLY A 272 14.21 12.48 4.74
N LEU A 273 15.20 13.35 4.68
CA LEU A 273 15.80 13.77 3.41
C LEU A 273 16.64 12.67 2.76
N ILE A 274 17.59 12.07 3.48
CA ILE A 274 18.44 11.02 2.91
C ILE A 274 17.59 9.78 2.65
N GLY A 275 16.99 9.24 3.70
CA GLY A 275 16.28 7.97 3.66
C GLY A 275 15.11 7.96 2.67
N ALA A 276 14.15 8.89 2.79
CA ALA A 276 12.99 8.90 1.90
C ALA A 276 13.37 9.11 0.42
N MET A 277 14.43 9.88 0.13
CA MET A 277 14.92 10.03 -1.24
C MET A 277 15.51 8.74 -1.79
N PHE A 278 16.19 7.93 -0.98
CA PHE A 278 16.69 6.62 -1.40
C PHE A 278 15.57 5.59 -1.53
N VAL A 279 14.68 5.49 -0.53
CA VAL A 279 13.48 4.62 -0.56
C VAL A 279 12.67 4.92 -1.83
N ARG A 280 12.41 6.19 -2.12
CA ARG A 280 11.76 6.60 -3.36
C ARG A 280 12.51 6.14 -4.61
N SER A 281 13.82 6.37 -4.68
CA SER A 281 14.61 5.95 -5.84
C SER A 281 14.58 4.44 -6.05
N ILE A 282 14.54 3.66 -4.97
CA ILE A 282 14.32 2.21 -5.00
C ILE A 282 12.93 1.91 -5.58
N THR A 283 11.87 2.56 -5.10
CA THR A 283 10.51 2.40 -5.62
C THR A 283 10.44 2.70 -7.12
N VAL A 284 10.99 3.85 -7.56
CA VAL A 284 11.04 4.23 -8.98
C VAL A 284 11.80 3.19 -9.80
N TYR A 285 12.93 2.73 -9.27
CA TYR A 285 13.75 1.74 -9.94
C TYR A 285 12.97 0.44 -10.14
N LEU A 286 12.32 -0.07 -9.09
CA LEU A 286 11.51 -1.29 -9.12
C LEU A 286 10.33 -1.20 -10.11
N VAL A 287 9.62 -0.06 -10.11
CA VAL A 287 8.50 0.17 -11.04
C VAL A 287 8.97 0.27 -12.48
N ARG A 288 10.02 1.05 -12.77
CA ARG A 288 10.44 1.33 -14.16
C ARG A 288 11.23 0.21 -14.82
N LYS A 289 12.00 -0.56 -14.05
CA LYS A 289 12.75 -1.69 -14.61
C LYS A 289 11.87 -2.91 -14.86
N GLY A 290 10.66 -2.95 -14.32
CA GLY A 290 9.85 -4.17 -14.32
C GLY A 290 10.54 -5.31 -13.57
N THR A 291 11.54 -5.02 -12.71
CA THR A 291 12.28 -6.05 -11.96
C THR A 291 11.37 -6.89 -11.06
N LEU A 292 10.18 -6.40 -10.71
CA LEU A 292 9.17 -7.22 -10.03
C LEU A 292 8.75 -8.43 -10.87
N ALA A 293 8.66 -8.28 -12.20
CA ALA A 293 8.36 -9.39 -13.11
C ALA A 293 9.53 -10.38 -13.23
N ASP A 294 10.77 -9.89 -13.10
CA ASP A 294 11.97 -10.75 -13.08
C ASP A 294 12.09 -11.55 -11.76
N TYR A 295 11.49 -11.03 -10.67
CA TYR A 295 11.51 -11.65 -9.35
C TYR A 295 10.11 -12.10 -8.88
N VAL A 296 9.65 -13.22 -9.44
CA VAL A 296 8.38 -13.92 -9.15
C VAL A 296 7.93 -13.92 -7.68
N TYR A 297 8.84 -14.13 -6.72
CA TYR A 297 8.49 -14.21 -5.29
C TYR A 297 8.66 -12.89 -4.51
N LEU A 298 9.15 -11.82 -5.14
CA LEU A 298 9.48 -10.58 -4.44
C LEU A 298 8.24 -9.90 -3.85
N GLU A 299 7.11 -9.90 -4.58
CA GLU A 299 5.84 -9.38 -4.06
C GLU A 299 5.33 -10.20 -2.87
N HIS A 300 5.50 -11.54 -2.90
CA HIS A 300 5.14 -12.41 -1.78
C HIS A 300 6.01 -12.14 -0.55
N GLY A 301 7.33 -12.08 -0.74
CA GLY A 301 8.28 -11.76 0.32
C GLY A 301 7.96 -10.42 0.98
N ALA A 302 7.60 -9.42 0.20
CA ALA A 302 7.19 -8.11 0.71
C ALA A 302 5.98 -8.21 1.63
N HIS A 303 4.91 -8.89 1.22
CA HIS A 303 3.73 -9.04 2.08
C HIS A 303 4.01 -9.89 3.33
N TRP A 304 4.87 -10.90 3.24
CA TRP A 304 5.32 -11.64 4.44
C TRP A 304 6.13 -10.77 5.40
N ALA A 305 6.95 -9.85 4.88
CA ALA A 305 7.65 -8.86 5.70
C ALA A 305 6.65 -7.90 6.38
N ILE A 306 5.61 -7.43 5.67
CA ILE A 306 4.52 -6.64 6.28
C ILE A 306 3.84 -7.41 7.41
N GLY A 307 3.52 -8.70 7.19
CA GLY A 307 2.89 -9.54 8.21
C GLY A 307 3.77 -9.72 9.45
N ALA A 308 5.08 -9.92 9.24
CA ALA A 308 6.05 -9.98 10.33
C ALA A 308 6.10 -8.65 11.09
N LEU A 309 6.17 -7.51 10.38
CA LEU A 309 6.18 -6.20 11.01
C LEU A 309 4.88 -5.91 11.78
N ALA A 310 3.73 -6.29 11.24
CA ALA A 310 2.45 -6.15 11.93
C ALA A 310 2.46 -6.86 13.29
N VAL A 311 2.99 -8.08 13.33
CA VAL A 311 3.14 -8.85 14.57
C VAL A 311 4.16 -8.20 15.52
N ILE A 312 5.28 -7.70 15.00
CA ILE A 312 6.31 -7.00 15.78
C ILE A 312 5.73 -5.73 16.40
N LEU A 313 5.01 -4.91 15.63
CA LEU A 313 4.36 -3.69 16.13
C LEU A 313 3.33 -4.02 17.22
N LEU A 314 2.49 -5.03 17.02
CA LEU A 314 1.52 -5.45 18.03
C LEU A 314 2.18 -6.04 19.28
N TRP A 315 3.33 -6.68 19.15
CA TRP A 315 4.11 -7.16 20.30
C TRP A 315 4.81 -6.01 21.04
N SER A 316 5.27 -4.99 20.30
CA SER A 316 6.01 -3.84 20.82
C SER A 316 5.17 -2.97 21.77
N THR A 317 3.85 -3.10 21.74
CA THR A 317 2.94 -2.33 22.61
C THR A 317 3.12 -2.63 24.10
N GLY A 318 3.68 -3.80 24.43
CA GLY A 318 3.94 -4.22 25.81
C GLY A 318 5.39 -4.59 26.10
N HIS A 319 6.22 -4.75 25.06
CA HIS A 319 7.59 -5.18 25.18
C HIS A 319 8.51 -4.27 24.37
N THR A 320 9.69 -3.99 24.89
CA THR A 320 10.73 -3.30 24.13
C THR A 320 11.33 -4.27 23.12
N ILE A 321 11.29 -3.92 21.84
CA ILE A 321 11.93 -4.68 20.76
C ILE A 321 13.06 -3.83 20.22
N ASP A 322 14.20 -4.46 19.99
CA ASP A 322 15.36 -3.82 19.36
C ASP A 322 15.09 -3.58 17.87
N GLU A 323 15.31 -2.35 17.41
CA GLU A 323 14.98 -1.92 16.05
C GLU A 323 15.86 -2.61 15.01
N VAL A 324 17.08 -2.98 15.39
CA VAL A 324 17.97 -3.77 14.54
C VAL A 324 17.36 -5.14 14.27
N THR A 325 16.77 -5.77 15.29
CA THR A 325 16.08 -7.05 15.15
C THR A 325 14.88 -6.94 14.21
N THR A 326 14.05 -5.90 14.37
CA THR A 326 12.91 -5.64 13.47
C THR A 326 13.37 -5.48 12.02
N GLY A 327 14.39 -4.66 11.80
CA GLY A 327 14.96 -4.43 10.46
C GLY A 327 15.57 -5.67 9.83
N LEU A 328 16.31 -6.47 10.61
CA LEU A 328 16.94 -7.69 10.12
C LEU A 328 15.91 -8.74 9.71
N ILE A 329 14.77 -8.84 10.40
CA ILE A 329 13.69 -9.77 10.02
C ILE A 329 13.13 -9.39 8.63
N GLY A 330 12.81 -8.11 8.41
CA GLY A 330 12.33 -7.62 7.11
C GLY A 330 13.36 -7.90 6.01
N VAL A 331 14.62 -7.49 6.22
CA VAL A 331 15.71 -7.72 5.26
C VAL A 331 15.91 -9.21 4.97
N ALA A 332 15.85 -10.08 5.98
CA ALA A 332 16.02 -11.52 5.80
C ALA A 332 14.90 -12.13 4.95
N ILE A 333 13.64 -11.74 5.19
CA ILE A 333 12.49 -12.23 4.41
C ILE A 333 12.62 -11.80 2.95
N ILE A 334 12.93 -10.52 2.69
CA ILE A 334 13.07 -10.03 1.32
C ILE A 334 14.27 -10.68 0.63
N PHE A 335 15.40 -10.80 1.33
CA PHE A 335 16.59 -11.46 0.78
C PHE A 335 16.29 -12.91 0.38
N LEU A 336 15.56 -13.65 1.23
CA LEU A 336 15.16 -15.02 0.93
C LEU A 336 14.20 -15.07 -0.27
N ALA A 337 13.26 -14.14 -0.38
CA ALA A 337 12.36 -14.06 -1.53
C ALA A 337 13.11 -13.79 -2.84
N VAL A 338 14.08 -12.88 -2.83
CA VAL A 338 14.96 -12.60 -3.97
C VAL A 338 15.79 -13.84 -4.33
N LEU A 339 16.37 -14.52 -3.34
CA LEU A 339 17.17 -15.72 -3.55
C LEU A 339 16.33 -16.86 -4.15
N CYS A 340 15.17 -17.16 -3.57
CA CYS A 340 14.23 -18.16 -4.07
C CYS A 340 13.81 -17.84 -5.50
N SER A 341 13.54 -16.56 -5.79
CA SER A 341 13.14 -16.15 -7.13
C SER A 341 14.28 -16.28 -8.14
N TRP A 342 15.51 -15.96 -7.75
CA TRP A 342 16.68 -16.16 -8.61
C TRP A 342 16.93 -17.66 -8.89
N VAL A 343 16.75 -18.53 -7.89
CA VAL A 343 16.82 -19.98 -8.06
C VAL A 343 15.71 -20.45 -9.01
N TYR A 344 14.49 -19.94 -8.85
CA TYR A 344 13.36 -20.25 -9.72
C TYR A 344 13.65 -19.90 -11.18
N THR A 345 14.10 -18.66 -11.44
CA THR A 345 14.45 -18.21 -12.80
C THR A 345 15.59 -19.01 -13.40
N ARG A 346 16.58 -19.43 -12.60
CA ARG A 346 17.65 -20.32 -13.07
C ARG A 346 17.17 -21.72 -13.45
N ARG A 347 16.22 -22.29 -12.72
CA ARG A 347 15.65 -23.63 -13.00
C ARG A 347 14.73 -23.62 -14.22
N HIS A 348 14.03 -22.52 -14.48
CA HIS A 348 13.05 -22.42 -15.58
C HIS A 348 13.63 -21.81 -16.87
N ARG A 349 14.80 -21.15 -16.82
CA ARG A 349 15.51 -20.66 -18.01
C ARG A 349 15.91 -21.74 -19.03
N GLY A 350 15.84 -23.03 -18.66
CA GLY A 350 16.10 -24.16 -19.55
C GLY A 350 14.85 -24.72 -20.26
N GLN A 351 13.64 -24.26 -19.92
CA GLN A 351 12.39 -24.74 -20.52
C GLN A 351 11.81 -23.78 -21.58
N ASP A 352 12.19 -22.50 -21.56
CA ASP A 352 11.73 -21.49 -22.54
C ASP A 352 12.50 -21.53 -23.88
N SER A 353 13.44 -22.47 -24.06
CA SER A 353 14.23 -22.65 -25.29
C SER A 353 13.64 -23.69 -26.26
N HIS A 354 12.33 -23.93 -26.23
CA HIS A 354 11.64 -24.51 -27.39
C HIS A 354 11.10 -23.38 -28.27
N PRO A 355 11.69 -23.14 -29.46
CA PRO A 355 11.06 -22.27 -30.43
C PRO A 355 9.73 -22.91 -30.80
N GLN A 356 8.64 -22.24 -30.44
CA GLN A 356 7.34 -22.52 -31.04
C GLN A 356 7.49 -22.47 -32.56
N GLY A 357 6.94 -23.49 -33.21
CA GLY A 357 7.23 -23.84 -34.58
C GLY A 357 7.17 -22.68 -35.57
N THR A 358 8.23 -22.54 -36.34
CA THR A 358 8.11 -21.99 -37.69
C THR A 358 7.30 -22.99 -38.51
N GLY A 359 5.97 -22.81 -38.52
CA GLY A 359 5.20 -23.15 -39.70
C GLY A 359 5.80 -22.38 -40.86
N ARG A 360 6.49 -23.08 -41.74
CA ARG A 360 6.86 -22.56 -43.05
C ARG A 360 6.69 -23.69 -44.04
N ASP A 361 5.68 -23.49 -44.85
CA ASP A 361 5.27 -24.23 -46.02
C ASP A 361 6.48 -24.81 -46.78
N SER A 362 6.44 -26.10 -47.02
CA SER A 362 7.22 -26.75 -48.07
C SER A 362 6.23 -27.53 -48.93
N GLU A 363 5.57 -26.79 -49.82
CA GLU A 363 5.00 -27.29 -51.05
C GLU A 363 6.07 -27.20 -52.15
N GLU A 364 6.03 -28.19 -53.06
CA GLU A 364 6.87 -28.43 -54.25
C GLU A 364 8.30 -28.95 -54.02
N ASP A 365 8.54 -30.24 -54.28
CA ASP A 365 8.88 -30.75 -55.63
C ASP A 365 9.23 -32.27 -55.57
N ASP A 366 8.45 -33.16 -56.21
CA ASP A 366 8.96 -34.41 -56.82
C ASP A 366 7.89 -35.06 -57.75
N PRO A 367 8.15 -35.19 -59.08
CA PRO A 367 7.18 -35.69 -60.05
C PRO A 367 7.37 -37.19 -60.35
N ALA A 368 6.54 -38.08 -59.81
CA ALA A 368 6.37 -39.43 -60.38
C ALA A 368 5.21 -40.22 -59.76
N ARG A 369 4.03 -40.18 -60.40
CA ARG A 369 3.29 -41.41 -60.76
C ARG A 369 2.03 -41.09 -61.57
N ALA A 370 2.04 -41.59 -62.79
CA ALA A 370 0.92 -41.66 -63.69
C ALA A 370 -0.03 -42.83 -63.36
N ALA A 371 -1.25 -42.74 -63.91
CA ALA A 371 -2.31 -43.75 -64.04
C ALA A 371 -3.19 -43.94 -62.78
N GLU A 372 -4.52 -43.84 -62.79
CA GLU A 372 -5.56 -44.09 -63.81
C GLU A 372 -6.84 -43.24 -63.55
N PRO A 373 -7.80 -43.15 -64.51
CA PRO A 373 -8.97 -42.28 -64.42
C PRO A 373 -10.27 -43.05 -64.19
N THR A 374 -11.25 -42.50 -63.45
CA THR A 374 -12.66 -42.89 -63.66
C THR A 374 -13.69 -41.89 -63.12
N ILE A 375 -14.74 -41.72 -63.93
CA ILE A 375 -16.13 -41.29 -63.67
C ILE A 375 -16.49 -39.83 -64.04
N ALA A 376 -17.19 -39.75 -65.17
CA ALA A 376 -18.10 -38.70 -65.58
C ALA A 376 -19.55 -39.07 -65.21
N GLU A 377 -20.36 -38.10 -64.79
CA GLU A 377 -21.81 -37.94 -65.09
C GLU A 377 -22.27 -36.61 -64.45
N GLN A 378 -22.76 -35.64 -65.24
CA GLN A 378 -24.20 -35.33 -65.47
C GLN A 378 -24.93 -34.93 -64.15
N THR A 379 -25.70 -33.86 -64.01
CA THR A 379 -26.48 -33.05 -64.95
C THR A 379 -27.02 -31.81 -64.23
N ALA A 380 -27.44 -30.83 -65.03
CA ALA A 380 -28.13 -29.58 -64.73
C ALA A 380 -29.26 -29.62 -63.68
N THR A 381 -29.52 -28.48 -63.03
CA THR A 381 -30.85 -27.82 -63.08
C THR A 381 -30.71 -26.31 -62.83
N GLU A 382 -31.25 -25.52 -63.76
CA GLU A 382 -31.51 -24.08 -63.68
C GLU A 382 -32.57 -23.74 -62.62
N GLN A 383 -32.55 -22.50 -62.09
CA GLN A 383 -33.70 -21.59 -62.15
C GLN A 383 -33.33 -20.17 -61.68
N ASN A 384 -33.39 -19.23 -62.64
CA ASN A 384 -33.44 -17.78 -62.46
C ASN A 384 -34.76 -17.34 -61.80
N TYR A 385 -34.75 -16.20 -61.09
CA TYR A 385 -35.72 -15.14 -61.33
C TYR A 385 -35.17 -13.78 -60.84
N GLU A 386 -35.13 -12.84 -61.78
CA GLU A 386 -34.82 -11.41 -61.69
C GLU A 386 -36.12 -10.58 -61.53
N GLY A 387 -35.98 -9.37 -60.98
CA GLY A 387 -36.88 -8.20 -61.16
C GLY A 387 -38.19 -8.20 -60.36
N ASP A 388 -38.82 -7.08 -60.01
CA ASP A 388 -38.55 -5.66 -60.26
C ASP A 388 -39.57 -4.83 -59.42
N ASP A 389 -39.19 -3.59 -59.10
CA ASP A 389 -40.01 -2.36 -58.90
C ASP A 389 -41.42 -2.33 -58.27
N ALA A 390 -41.59 -1.37 -57.33
CA ALA A 390 -42.54 -0.22 -57.41
C ALA A 390 -43.23 0.18 -56.08
N ALA A 391 -43.20 1.50 -55.86
CA ALA A 391 -43.73 2.35 -54.79
C ALA A 391 -45.22 2.19 -54.40
N LEU A 392 -45.61 2.63 -53.19
CA LEU A 392 -46.63 3.68 -52.96
C LEU A 392 -46.78 4.14 -51.49
N HIS A 393 -47.12 5.43 -51.33
CA HIS A 393 -47.42 6.25 -50.14
C HIS A 393 -48.61 5.81 -49.27
N LEU A 394 -48.68 6.26 -47.98
CA LEU A 394 -49.77 7.14 -47.43
C LEU A 394 -49.70 7.41 -45.90
N HIS A 395 -50.24 8.58 -45.53
CA HIS A 395 -50.33 9.25 -44.21
C HIS A 395 -51.29 8.58 -43.16
N GLY A 396 -51.13 8.94 -41.87
CA GLY A 396 -52.02 8.61 -40.71
C GLY A 396 -53.40 9.29 -40.71
N PRO A 397 -54.28 9.20 -39.66
CA PRO A 397 -54.01 9.76 -38.30
C PRO A 397 -54.76 9.11 -37.08
N GLU A 398 -54.48 9.66 -35.88
CA GLU A 398 -55.30 9.85 -34.65
C GLU A 398 -56.00 8.68 -33.91
N LEU A 399 -55.68 8.54 -32.60
CA LEU A 399 -56.69 8.43 -31.53
C LEU A 399 -56.18 9.10 -30.22
N ARG A 400 -56.97 10.06 -29.73
CA ARG A 400 -56.78 10.95 -28.57
C ARG A 400 -57.19 10.34 -27.21
N GLN A 401 -56.40 10.69 -26.20
CA GLN A 401 -56.71 11.21 -24.84
C GLN A 401 -57.99 10.82 -24.06
N LYS A 402 -57.79 10.48 -22.77
CA LYS A 402 -58.53 11.09 -21.64
C LYS A 402 -57.68 11.11 -20.36
N VAL A 403 -57.43 12.30 -19.82
CA VAL A 403 -56.94 12.58 -18.44
C VAL A 403 -58.17 12.62 -17.51
N PRO A 404 -58.06 12.48 -16.16
CA PRO A 404 -57.67 13.60 -15.29
C PRO A 404 -56.80 13.21 -14.07
N ASN A 405 -55.97 14.15 -13.61
CA ASN A 405 -55.44 14.19 -12.24
C ASN A 405 -56.35 15.13 -11.42
N PRO A 406 -56.63 14.86 -10.12
CA PRO A 406 -56.06 15.77 -9.12
C PRO A 406 -55.80 15.16 -7.71
N SER A 407 -54.97 15.92 -6.97
CA SER A 407 -55.00 16.15 -5.51
C SER A 407 -54.18 15.26 -4.57
N SER A 408 -53.07 15.86 -4.11
CA SER A 408 -52.72 16.11 -2.70
C SER A 408 -53.25 15.17 -1.60
N ALA A 409 -52.37 14.32 -1.10
CA ALA A 409 -52.33 13.92 0.31
C ALA A 409 -50.98 13.23 0.60
N ASN A 410 -50.11 13.88 1.37
CA ASN A 410 -49.16 13.25 2.29
C ASN A 410 -48.60 14.36 3.20
N GLY A 411 -49.43 14.75 4.17
CA GLY A 411 -48.97 15.32 5.43
C GLY A 411 -48.63 14.19 6.41
N PHE A 412 -47.95 14.57 7.51
CA PHE A 412 -47.30 13.75 8.56
C PHE A 412 -45.86 13.32 8.19
N GLY A 413 -44.78 13.95 8.66
CA GLY A 413 -44.64 14.77 9.87
C GLY A 413 -44.43 13.87 11.10
N LEU A 414 -43.17 13.50 11.38
CA LEU A 414 -42.77 12.88 12.65
C LEU A 414 -42.45 13.98 13.69
N PRO A 415 -42.96 13.88 14.93
CA PRO A 415 -42.85 14.95 15.91
C PRO A 415 -41.47 15.03 16.58
N ARG A 416 -40.98 16.27 16.73
CA ARG A 416 -40.03 16.72 17.74
C ARG A 416 -40.80 17.17 18.97
N GLU A 417 -40.31 16.82 20.16
CA GLU A 417 -40.41 17.47 21.49
C GLU A 417 -40.28 16.38 22.57
N ALA A 418 -39.72 16.56 23.76
CA ALA A 418 -38.95 17.62 24.40
C ALA A 418 -38.37 17.01 25.70
N LEU A 419 -37.16 17.40 26.09
CA LEU A 419 -36.63 17.20 27.45
C LEU A 419 -37.25 18.28 28.37
N PRO A 420 -37.61 17.97 29.63
CA PRO A 420 -37.82 18.98 30.65
C PRO A 420 -36.59 19.17 31.54
N ASN A 421 -36.34 20.44 31.86
CA ASN A 421 -35.25 20.99 32.67
C ASN A 421 -35.37 20.70 34.18
N SER A 422 -34.18 20.56 34.81
CA SER A 422 -33.70 21.13 36.09
C SER A 422 -34.68 21.37 37.25
N SER A 423 -34.41 20.75 38.41
CA SER A 423 -33.95 21.48 39.63
C SER A 423 -33.65 20.56 40.83
N ALA A 424 -32.49 20.80 41.46
CA ALA A 424 -32.15 20.70 42.89
C ALA A 424 -32.28 19.35 43.66
N GLN A 425 -31.12 18.77 44.03
CA GLN A 425 -30.58 18.75 45.41
C GLN A 425 -29.14 18.22 45.41
#